data_AF-A0A7W5ADR9-F1
#
_entry.id   AF-A0A7W5ADR9-F1
#
_cell.length_a   1.000
_cell.length_b   1.000
_cell.length_c   1.000
_cell.angle_alpha   90.00
_cell.angle_beta   90.00
_cell.angle_gamma   90.00
#
_symmetry.space_group_name_H-M   'P 1'
#
loop_
_entity.id
_entity.type
_entity.pdbx_description
1 polymer ?
#
loop_
_entity_poly.entity_id
_entity_poly.type
_entity_poly.pdbx_seq_one_letter_code
_entity_poly.pdbx_strand_id
1 'polypeptide(L)'
;MTASVDDYLWFGEDCPFGLNFCVTLVRGLTPDQVIAAFDGSEAVDITGAHRLERAADQVGYPDPIGEDGAFYADLDSGLDFIAACDVGGWTLITEPNGFRCSTEESARLLSASGELVSFYFNENTDPVLRWARDGETLLTFDPSGGAGWREGSDPDRLVPVLEALGFDLSTEEYDPADPRWQYDEAWQARTLALMQHMTGVRLDADLLENATFRCAAVPDPHSLTWMRANPDRIGPLTVEQLAVQARGRLAAYAADPDRDEDDEWGEDGDEWDAE
;
A
#
# COMPACT_ATOMS: atom_id res chain seq x y z
N MET A 1 -5.99 -18.73 -19.45
CA MET A 1 -7.27 -18.01 -19.41
C MET A 1 -6.92 -16.53 -19.43
N THR A 2 -7.58 -15.73 -20.24
CA THR A 2 -7.40 -14.27 -20.23
C THR A 2 -8.16 -13.73 -19.02
N ALA A 3 -7.54 -12.86 -18.23
CA ALA A 3 -8.20 -12.18 -17.11
C ALA A 3 -9.41 -11.39 -17.62
N SER A 4 -10.52 -11.44 -16.88
CA SER A 4 -11.71 -10.65 -17.17
C SER A 4 -11.98 -9.65 -16.04
N VAL A 5 -12.72 -8.59 -16.33
CA VAL A 5 -13.15 -7.61 -15.31
C VAL A 5 -14.02 -8.29 -14.25
N ASP A 6 -14.91 -9.20 -14.67
CA ASP A 6 -15.83 -9.94 -13.80
C ASP A 6 -15.12 -10.76 -12.71
N ASP A 7 -13.89 -11.21 -12.96
CA ASP A 7 -13.07 -11.94 -11.97
C ASP A 7 -12.70 -11.08 -10.75
N TYR A 8 -12.80 -9.76 -10.86
CA TYR A 8 -12.27 -8.78 -9.90
C TYR A 8 -13.32 -7.80 -9.37
N LEU A 9 -14.60 -7.93 -9.73
CA LEU A 9 -15.65 -7.04 -9.25
C LEU A 9 -15.79 -7.03 -7.72
N TRP A 10 -15.50 -8.17 -7.07
CA TRP A 10 -15.48 -8.29 -5.60
C TRP A 10 -14.54 -7.29 -4.93
N PHE A 11 -13.48 -6.85 -5.61
CA PHE A 11 -12.48 -5.98 -5.01
C PHE A 11 -13.01 -4.57 -4.72
N GLY A 12 -13.97 -4.07 -5.51
CA GLY A 12 -14.59 -2.78 -5.25
C GLY A 12 -15.59 -2.81 -4.08
N GLU A 13 -16.12 -3.99 -3.76
CA GLU A 13 -17.07 -4.19 -2.66
C GLU A 13 -16.35 -4.49 -1.34
N ASP A 14 -15.34 -5.36 -1.38
CA ASP A 14 -14.65 -5.92 -0.21
C ASP A 14 -13.11 -5.80 -0.35
N CYS A 15 -12.61 -4.59 -0.62
CA CYS A 15 -11.16 -4.33 -0.69
C CYS A 15 -10.49 -4.61 0.68
N PRO A 16 -9.56 -5.57 0.80
CA PRO A 16 -8.95 -5.91 2.09
C PRO A 16 -7.88 -4.91 2.56
N PHE A 17 -7.58 -3.88 1.76
CA PHE A 17 -6.52 -2.91 2.03
C PHE A 17 -7.05 -1.53 2.45
N GLY A 18 -8.36 -1.37 2.61
CA GLY A 18 -8.99 -0.11 2.96
C GLY A 18 -9.15 0.86 1.78
N LEU A 19 -9.37 2.14 2.10
CA LEU A 19 -9.66 3.21 1.13
C LEU A 19 -8.40 3.80 0.48
N ASN A 20 -7.21 3.48 0.99
CA ASN A 20 -5.94 3.97 0.47
C ASN A 20 -4.97 2.78 0.45
N PHE A 21 -4.33 2.50 -0.68
CA PHE A 21 -3.38 1.41 -0.77
C PHE A 21 -2.40 1.54 -1.93
N CYS A 22 -1.27 0.84 -1.80
CA CYS A 22 -0.50 0.33 -2.94
C CYS A 22 -0.63 -1.20 -3.00
N VAL A 23 -0.85 -1.72 -4.20
CA VAL A 23 -0.71 -3.15 -4.55
C VAL A 23 0.31 -3.26 -5.67
N THR A 24 1.45 -3.87 -5.38
CA THR A 24 2.59 -3.91 -6.31
C THR A 24 3.11 -5.33 -6.50
N LEU A 25 3.31 -5.75 -7.74
CA LEU A 25 3.96 -7.01 -8.08
C LEU A 25 5.37 -6.73 -8.59
N VAL A 26 6.36 -7.36 -7.97
CA VAL A 26 7.77 -7.26 -8.35
C VAL A 26 8.34 -8.63 -8.72
N ARG A 27 8.96 -8.73 -9.90
CA ARG A 27 9.65 -9.94 -10.35
C ARG A 27 11.15 -9.81 -10.08
N GLY A 28 11.75 -10.88 -9.57
CA GLY A 28 13.20 -10.98 -9.37
C GLY A 28 13.68 -10.61 -7.97
N LEU A 29 12.78 -10.15 -7.09
CA LEU A 29 13.04 -9.98 -5.67
C LEU A 29 12.15 -10.92 -4.87
N THR A 30 12.68 -11.48 -3.79
CA THR A 30 11.92 -12.15 -2.72
C THR A 30 11.34 -11.13 -1.75
N PRO A 31 10.36 -11.50 -0.90
CA PRO A 31 9.81 -10.61 0.13
C PRO A 31 10.87 -9.96 1.03
N ASP A 32 11.83 -10.73 1.53
CA ASP A 32 12.90 -10.19 2.39
C ASP A 32 13.82 -9.24 1.62
N GLN A 33 14.05 -9.48 0.32
CA GLN A 33 14.84 -8.57 -0.52
C GLN A 33 14.11 -7.26 -0.82
N VAL A 34 12.78 -7.28 -0.97
CA VAL A 34 11.98 -6.06 -1.07
C VAL A 34 12.10 -5.24 0.21
N ILE A 35 11.91 -5.86 1.37
CA ILE A 35 12.01 -5.19 2.67
C ILE A 35 13.41 -4.60 2.86
N ALA A 36 14.45 -5.37 2.54
CA ALA A 36 15.83 -4.90 2.61
C ALA A 36 16.13 -3.77 1.60
N ALA A 37 15.51 -3.76 0.43
CA ALA A 37 15.67 -2.66 -0.54
C ALA A 37 15.14 -1.33 -0.01
N PHE A 38 14.18 -1.36 0.92
CA PHE A 38 13.68 -0.19 1.63
C PHE A 38 14.35 0.03 2.99
N ASP A 39 15.53 -0.55 3.24
CA ASP A 39 16.25 -0.47 4.51
C ASP A 39 15.47 -1.03 5.73
N GLY A 40 14.48 -1.89 5.46
CA GLY A 40 13.75 -2.65 6.46
C GLY A 40 14.51 -3.87 6.97
N SER A 41 14.13 -4.35 8.16
CA SER A 41 14.69 -5.57 8.74
C SER A 41 13.75 -6.19 9.78
N GLU A 42 14.05 -7.43 10.18
CA GLU A 42 13.32 -8.16 11.24
C GLU A 42 11.81 -8.25 10.99
N ALA A 43 11.45 -8.62 9.75
CA ALA A 43 10.06 -8.77 9.37
C ALA A 43 9.38 -9.91 10.13
N VAL A 44 8.11 -9.68 10.49
CA VAL A 44 7.23 -10.65 11.15
C VAL A 44 6.24 -11.24 10.15
N ASP A 45 5.78 -12.45 10.41
CA ASP A 45 4.83 -13.13 9.53
C ASP A 45 3.39 -12.81 9.96
N ILE A 46 2.58 -12.31 9.04
CA ILE A 46 1.14 -12.05 9.24
C ILE A 46 0.38 -12.72 8.10
N THR A 47 -0.60 -13.57 8.44
CA THR A 47 -1.40 -14.28 7.43
C THR A 47 -2.74 -13.58 7.21
N GLY A 48 -3.12 -13.41 5.94
CA GLY A 48 -4.37 -12.81 5.52
C GLY A 48 -4.29 -11.30 5.33
N ALA A 49 -4.67 -10.84 4.13
CA ALA A 49 -4.65 -9.43 3.76
C ALA A 49 -5.54 -8.55 4.65
N HIS A 50 -6.67 -9.09 5.14
CA HIS A 50 -7.59 -8.36 6.04
C HIS A 50 -6.94 -7.90 7.35
N ARG A 51 -5.79 -8.47 7.73
CA ARG A 51 -5.05 -8.09 8.94
C ARG A 51 -4.07 -6.96 8.72
N LEU A 52 -3.78 -6.58 7.47
CA LEU A 52 -2.66 -5.72 7.14
C LEU A 52 -2.93 -4.25 7.47
N GLU A 53 -4.17 -3.78 7.39
CA GLU A 53 -4.53 -2.41 7.79
C GLU A 53 -4.20 -2.18 9.28
N ARG A 54 -4.73 -3.05 10.16
CA ARG A 54 -4.39 -3.02 11.58
C ARG A 54 -2.91 -3.24 11.86
N ALA A 55 -2.21 -4.05 11.05
CA ALA A 55 -0.77 -4.20 11.16
C ALA A 55 -0.02 -2.89 10.82
N ALA A 56 -0.48 -2.16 9.80
CA ALA A 56 0.09 -0.88 9.41
C ALA A 56 -0.06 0.17 10.53
N ASP A 57 -1.19 0.17 11.25
CA ASP A 57 -1.40 1.05 12.41
C ASP A 57 -0.32 0.87 13.50
N GLN A 58 0.21 -0.34 13.65
CA GLN A 58 1.29 -0.65 14.61
C GLN A 58 2.63 0.03 14.26
N VAL A 59 2.79 0.53 13.03
CA VAL A 59 3.96 1.29 12.57
C VAL A 59 3.80 2.80 12.74
N GLY A 60 2.56 3.27 12.90
CA GLY A 60 2.24 4.68 13.18
C GLY A 60 2.86 5.20 14.49
N TYR A 61 2.77 6.50 14.71
CA TYR A 61 3.30 7.12 15.93
C TYR A 61 2.54 6.61 17.18
N PRO A 62 3.22 6.11 18.23
CA PRO A 62 2.57 5.71 19.49
C PRO A 62 1.83 6.88 20.12
N ASP A 63 0.57 6.69 20.50
CA ASP A 63 -0.24 7.68 21.21
C ASP A 63 -0.28 9.03 20.50
N PRO A 64 -1.01 9.13 19.37
CA PRO A 64 -1.23 10.42 18.72
C PRO A 64 -2.07 11.35 19.61
N ILE A 65 -2.61 10.88 20.74
CA ILE A 65 -3.32 11.69 21.72
C ILE A 65 -2.38 12.00 22.88
N GLY A 66 -2.08 13.28 23.10
CA GLY A 66 -1.29 13.71 24.26
C GLY A 66 -1.98 13.46 25.59
N GLU A 67 -1.22 13.58 26.69
CA GLU A 67 -1.75 13.53 28.06
C GLU A 67 -2.85 14.58 28.32
N ASP A 68 -2.88 15.65 27.51
CA ASP A 68 -3.90 16.71 27.51
C ASP A 68 -5.15 16.37 26.68
N GLY A 69 -5.21 15.18 26.08
CA GLY A 69 -6.28 14.74 25.20
C GLY A 69 -6.23 15.34 23.78
N ALA A 70 -5.16 16.07 23.43
CA ALA A 70 -5.03 16.64 22.10
C ALA A 70 -4.53 15.60 21.10
N PHE A 71 -5.26 15.42 19.99
CA PHE A 71 -4.79 14.60 18.87
C PHE A 71 -3.74 15.36 18.06
N TYR A 72 -2.50 14.91 18.16
CA TYR A 72 -1.36 15.35 17.37
C TYR A 72 -1.39 14.71 15.97
N ALA A 73 -2.29 15.21 15.13
CA ALA A 73 -2.39 14.82 13.72
C ALA A 73 -1.07 15.04 12.92
N ASP A 74 -0.18 15.88 13.45
CA ASP A 74 1.09 16.26 12.81
C ASP A 74 2.27 15.35 13.23
N LEU A 75 2.08 14.38 14.14
CA LEU A 75 3.15 13.47 14.56
C LEU A 75 3.29 12.32 13.56
N ASP A 76 4.47 12.24 12.97
CA ASP A 76 4.85 11.21 12.01
C ASP A 76 5.93 10.31 12.63
N SER A 77 5.84 8.99 12.43
CA SER A 77 6.87 8.06 12.91
C SER A 77 8.14 8.09 12.05
N GLY A 78 8.07 8.66 10.84
CA GLY A 78 9.12 8.60 9.83
C GLY A 78 9.30 7.21 9.25
N LEU A 79 8.29 6.34 9.37
CA LEU A 79 8.30 4.95 8.97
C LEU A 79 7.09 4.64 8.09
N ASP A 80 7.34 3.90 7.01
CA ASP A 80 6.32 3.22 6.22
C ASP A 80 6.12 1.77 6.68
N PHE A 81 4.94 1.23 6.44
CA PHE A 81 4.66 -0.20 6.57
C PHE A 81 4.76 -0.90 5.22
N ILE A 82 5.52 -1.99 5.16
CA ILE A 82 5.64 -2.86 3.99
C ILE A 82 5.22 -4.28 4.36
N ALA A 83 4.22 -4.82 3.68
CA ALA A 83 3.88 -6.24 3.72
C ALA A 83 4.20 -6.88 2.36
N ALA A 84 4.98 -7.96 2.36
CA ALA A 84 5.43 -8.63 1.13
C ALA A 84 5.26 -10.15 1.19
N CYS A 85 4.77 -10.78 0.12
CA CYS A 85 4.64 -12.24 0.04
C CYS A 85 4.97 -12.77 -1.37
N ASP A 86 5.44 -14.01 -1.45
CA ASP A 86 5.69 -14.70 -2.73
C ASP A 86 4.37 -15.20 -3.35
N VAL A 87 4.10 -14.82 -4.59
CA VAL A 87 2.92 -15.22 -5.36
C VAL A 87 3.29 -15.52 -6.83
N GLY A 88 3.18 -16.78 -7.25
CA GLY A 88 3.30 -17.14 -8.67
C GLY A 88 4.61 -16.72 -9.36
N GLY A 89 5.74 -16.68 -8.63
CA GLY A 89 7.04 -16.23 -9.17
C GLY A 89 7.23 -14.71 -9.19
N TRP A 90 6.36 -13.98 -8.48
CA TRP A 90 6.46 -12.56 -8.17
C TRP A 90 6.43 -12.39 -6.65
N THR A 91 6.93 -11.26 -6.16
CA THR A 91 6.62 -10.76 -4.83
C THR A 91 5.49 -9.77 -4.93
N LEU A 92 4.38 -10.04 -4.24
CA LEU A 92 3.32 -9.06 -3.98
C LEU A 92 3.74 -8.19 -2.80
N ILE A 93 3.63 -6.89 -2.96
CA ILE A 93 3.82 -5.87 -1.94
C ILE A 93 2.49 -5.16 -1.75
N THR A 94 2.07 -5.00 -0.51
CA THR A 94 0.85 -4.32 -0.12
C THR A 94 1.17 -3.29 0.94
N GLU A 95 0.66 -2.07 0.75
CA GLU A 95 0.84 -0.96 1.68
C GLU A 95 -0.53 -0.34 1.98
N PRO A 96 -1.27 -0.83 2.99
CA PRO A 96 -2.45 -0.13 3.49
C PRO A 96 -2.07 1.27 3.93
N ASN A 97 -2.80 2.26 3.43
CA ASN A 97 -2.55 3.68 3.60
C ASN A 97 -1.14 4.16 3.17
N GLY A 98 -0.40 3.35 2.42
CA GLY A 98 0.93 3.68 1.92
C GLY A 98 0.92 4.16 0.47
N PHE A 99 1.99 4.82 0.07
CA PHE A 99 2.21 5.28 -1.30
C PHE A 99 3.62 4.98 -1.82
N ARG A 100 4.48 4.29 -1.05
CA ARG A 100 5.92 4.16 -1.33
C ARG A 100 6.17 3.52 -2.70
N CYS A 101 5.46 2.46 -3.05
CA CYS A 101 5.61 1.78 -4.35
C CYS A 101 4.95 2.49 -5.54
N SER A 102 4.25 3.61 -5.34
CA SER A 102 3.71 4.42 -6.44
C SER A 102 4.77 5.32 -7.11
N THR A 103 5.85 5.61 -6.38
CA THR A 103 6.86 6.60 -6.75
C THR A 103 7.80 6.12 -7.85
N GLU A 104 8.35 7.04 -8.64
CA GLU A 104 9.38 6.72 -9.64
C GLU A 104 10.66 6.16 -9.02
N GLU A 105 11.00 6.62 -7.81
CA GLU A 105 12.17 6.14 -7.07
C GLU A 105 12.04 4.65 -6.77
N SER A 106 10.92 4.25 -6.16
CA SER A 106 10.63 2.83 -5.87
C SER A 106 10.51 2.01 -7.15
N ALA A 107 9.88 2.56 -8.19
CA ALA A 107 9.78 1.88 -9.49
C ALA A 107 11.16 1.59 -10.07
N ARG A 108 12.08 2.57 -10.05
CA ARG A 108 13.46 2.39 -10.51
C ARG A 108 14.21 1.37 -9.65
N LEU A 109 14.10 1.48 -8.32
CA LEU A 109 14.79 0.63 -7.36
C LEU A 109 14.36 -0.84 -7.50
N LEU A 110 13.06 -1.10 -7.41
CA LEU A 110 12.50 -2.45 -7.33
C LEU A 110 12.48 -3.17 -8.69
N SER A 111 12.37 -2.43 -9.80
CA SER A 111 12.43 -3.02 -11.14
C SER A 111 13.85 -3.18 -11.69
N ALA A 112 14.90 -2.73 -10.98
CA ALA A 112 16.27 -2.69 -11.49
C ALA A 112 16.83 -4.03 -11.98
N SER A 113 16.33 -5.16 -11.47
CA SER A 113 16.73 -6.52 -11.86
C SER A 113 15.58 -7.38 -12.38
N GLY A 114 14.49 -6.73 -12.79
CA GLY A 114 13.29 -7.42 -13.22
C GLY A 114 12.20 -6.44 -13.63
N GLU A 115 11.01 -6.62 -13.06
CA GLU A 115 9.80 -5.94 -13.51
C GLU A 115 8.93 -5.58 -12.32
N LEU A 116 8.25 -4.44 -12.41
CA LEU A 116 7.33 -3.93 -11.40
C LEU A 116 6.02 -3.52 -12.07
N VAL A 117 4.90 -3.94 -11.50
CA VAL A 117 3.57 -3.40 -11.82
C VAL A 117 2.92 -2.96 -10.51
N SER A 118 2.67 -1.66 -10.37
CA SER A 118 2.10 -1.04 -9.17
C SER A 118 0.74 -0.46 -9.49
N PHE A 119 -0.21 -0.64 -8.56
CA PHE A 119 -1.51 0.00 -8.54
C PHE A 119 -1.65 0.73 -7.21
N TYR A 120 -1.66 2.07 -7.28
CA TYR A 120 -1.91 2.95 -6.17
C TYR A 120 -3.32 3.54 -6.25
N PHE A 121 -4.00 3.61 -5.11
CA PHE A 121 -5.26 4.31 -4.92
C PHE A 121 -5.24 5.07 -3.61
N ASN A 122 -5.79 6.27 -3.63
CA ASN A 122 -6.11 7.05 -2.44
C ASN A 122 -7.35 7.87 -2.72
N GLU A 123 -8.27 7.96 -1.78
CA GLU A 123 -9.54 8.66 -1.99
C GLU A 123 -9.40 10.18 -2.26
N ASN A 124 -8.24 10.75 -1.90
CA ASN A 124 -7.96 12.17 -2.01
C ASN A 124 -7.02 12.53 -3.17
N THR A 125 -6.56 11.55 -3.96
CA THR A 125 -5.65 11.77 -5.10
C THR A 125 -6.03 10.89 -6.29
N ASP A 126 -5.50 11.22 -7.47
CA ASP A 126 -5.73 10.37 -8.64
C ASP A 126 -4.99 9.04 -8.47
N PRO A 127 -5.64 7.89 -8.73
CA PRO A 127 -4.96 6.61 -8.68
C PRO A 127 -3.90 6.53 -9.78
N VAL A 128 -2.93 5.64 -9.59
CA VAL A 128 -1.82 5.47 -10.54
C VAL A 128 -1.57 3.99 -10.77
N LEU A 129 -1.64 3.57 -12.03
CA LEU A 129 -1.02 2.33 -12.47
C LEU A 129 0.36 2.65 -13.05
N ARG A 130 1.40 1.97 -12.58
CA ARG A 130 2.77 2.09 -13.09
C ARG A 130 3.34 0.74 -13.49
N TRP A 131 3.95 0.69 -14.67
CA TRP A 131 4.74 -0.43 -15.16
C TRP A 131 6.18 -0.01 -15.37
N ALA A 132 7.11 -0.70 -14.72
CA ALA A 132 8.53 -0.46 -14.88
C ALA A 132 9.30 -1.77 -15.10
N ARG A 133 10.41 -1.68 -15.82
CA ARG A 133 11.32 -2.80 -16.07
C ARG A 133 12.75 -2.28 -16.20
N ASP A 134 13.71 -3.01 -15.63
CA ASP A 134 15.13 -2.67 -15.70
C ASP A 134 15.43 -1.24 -15.21
N GLY A 135 14.65 -0.74 -14.25
CA GLY A 135 14.79 0.60 -13.68
C GLY A 135 14.10 1.73 -14.47
N GLU A 136 13.39 1.41 -15.56
CA GLU A 136 12.74 2.37 -16.44
C GLU A 136 11.21 2.23 -16.40
N THR A 137 10.49 3.34 -16.27
CA THR A 137 9.02 3.34 -16.39
C THR A 137 8.62 3.24 -17.86
N LEU A 138 7.99 2.14 -18.23
CA LEU A 138 7.50 1.89 -19.58
C LEU A 138 6.13 2.54 -19.80
N LEU A 139 5.25 2.46 -18.80
CA LEU A 139 3.89 2.97 -18.84
C LEU A 139 3.48 3.48 -17.46
N THR A 140 2.82 4.63 -17.41
CA THR A 140 2.06 5.11 -16.25
C THR A 140 0.81 5.86 -16.70
N PHE A 141 -0.29 5.71 -15.97
CA PHE A 141 -1.55 6.45 -16.21
C PHE A 141 -2.48 6.36 -15.00
N ASP A 142 -3.50 7.21 -14.97
CA ASP A 142 -4.61 7.11 -14.03
C ASP A 142 -5.66 6.09 -14.53
N PRO A 143 -5.86 4.97 -13.83
CA PRO A 143 -6.78 3.93 -14.28
C PRO A 143 -8.27 4.27 -14.12
N SER A 144 -8.63 5.33 -13.37
CA SER A 144 -10.02 5.70 -13.10
C SER A 144 -10.66 6.59 -14.17
N GLY A 145 -9.85 7.18 -15.06
CA GLY A 145 -10.32 8.01 -16.17
C GLY A 145 -9.21 8.54 -17.07
N GLY A 146 -7.97 8.59 -16.58
CA GLY A 146 -6.80 9.05 -17.33
C GLY A 146 -6.15 8.03 -18.27
N ALA A 147 -6.81 6.93 -18.64
CA ALA A 147 -6.19 5.92 -19.49
C ALA A 147 -5.90 6.41 -20.92
N GLY A 148 -6.50 7.52 -21.38
CA GLY A 148 -6.09 8.23 -22.60
C GLY A 148 -4.78 9.02 -22.48
N TRP A 149 -4.39 9.40 -21.25
CA TRP A 149 -3.23 10.22 -20.92
C TRP A 149 -2.08 9.38 -20.36
N ARG A 150 -1.51 8.51 -21.21
CA ARG A 150 -0.44 7.58 -20.84
C ARG A 150 0.94 8.18 -21.05
N GLU A 151 1.83 7.94 -20.11
CA GLU A 151 3.23 8.38 -20.16
C GLU A 151 4.21 7.21 -19.98
N GLY A 152 5.49 7.44 -20.22
CA GLY A 152 6.55 6.44 -20.12
C GLY A 152 7.34 6.30 -21.43
N SER A 153 8.30 5.37 -21.46
CA SER A 153 9.12 5.15 -22.66
C SER A 153 8.49 4.24 -23.71
N ASP A 154 7.42 3.50 -23.35
CA ASP A 154 6.66 2.64 -24.26
C ASP A 154 5.14 2.69 -23.94
N PRO A 155 4.51 3.90 -23.94
CA PRO A 155 3.18 4.13 -23.37
C PRO A 155 2.03 3.51 -24.18
N ASP A 156 2.26 3.17 -25.44
CA ASP A 156 1.21 2.64 -26.33
C ASP A 156 1.23 1.10 -26.43
N ARG A 157 2.22 0.44 -25.83
CA ARG A 157 2.40 -1.01 -25.93
C ARG A 157 1.20 -1.82 -25.45
N LEU A 158 0.47 -1.32 -24.46
CA LEU A 158 -0.68 -2.00 -23.88
C LEU A 158 -2.03 -1.52 -24.43
N VAL A 159 -2.07 -0.60 -25.40
CA VAL A 159 -3.32 -0.07 -25.97
C VAL A 159 -4.30 -1.17 -26.39
N PRO A 160 -3.92 -2.22 -27.14
CA PRO A 160 -4.86 -3.28 -27.51
C PRO A 160 -5.43 -4.04 -26.31
N VAL A 161 -4.68 -4.13 -25.21
CA VAL A 161 -5.12 -4.78 -23.96
C VAL A 161 -6.05 -3.87 -23.19
N LEU A 162 -5.73 -2.58 -23.10
CA LEU A 162 -6.58 -1.57 -22.46
C LEU A 162 -7.95 -1.48 -23.15
N GLU A 163 -7.97 -1.45 -24.49
CA GLU A 163 -9.22 -1.50 -25.28
C GLU A 163 -10.01 -2.78 -25.01
N ALA A 164 -9.34 -3.94 -24.99
CA ALA A 164 -10.00 -5.22 -24.77
C ALA A 164 -10.58 -5.36 -23.36
N LEU A 165 -9.98 -4.71 -22.36
CA LEU A 165 -10.49 -4.66 -20.99
C LEU A 165 -11.57 -3.60 -20.80
N GLY A 166 -11.69 -2.64 -21.73
CA GLY A 166 -12.72 -1.60 -21.72
C GLY A 166 -12.32 -0.32 -20.99
N PHE A 167 -11.03 0.02 -20.91
CA PHE A 167 -10.59 1.33 -20.45
C PHE A 167 -11.01 2.41 -21.47
N ASP A 168 -11.43 3.58 -20.98
CA ASP A 168 -11.62 4.74 -21.85
C ASP A 168 -10.27 5.32 -22.27
N LEU A 169 -9.99 5.28 -23.58
CA LEU A 169 -8.77 5.83 -24.16
C LEU A 169 -8.97 7.24 -24.72
N SER A 170 -10.16 7.82 -24.52
CA SER A 170 -10.41 9.21 -24.89
C SER A 170 -9.52 10.15 -24.08
N THR A 171 -9.13 11.26 -24.70
CA THR A 171 -8.43 12.37 -24.02
C THR A 171 -9.42 13.50 -23.72
N GLU A 172 -10.73 13.22 -23.73
CA GLU A 172 -11.75 14.21 -23.40
C GLU A 172 -11.98 14.18 -21.89
N GLU A 173 -11.80 15.32 -21.23
CA GLU A 173 -12.19 15.48 -19.84
C GLU A 173 -13.61 16.01 -19.76
N TYR A 174 -14.46 15.29 -19.01
CA TYR A 174 -15.80 15.76 -18.67
C TYR A 174 -15.81 16.22 -17.22
N ASP A 175 -16.40 17.40 -16.98
CA ASP A 175 -16.76 17.84 -15.63
C ASP A 175 -17.73 16.82 -15.02
N PRO A 176 -17.59 16.40 -13.74
CA PRO A 176 -18.55 15.52 -13.09
C PRO A 176 -20.01 15.99 -13.13
N ALA A 177 -20.25 17.29 -13.38
CA ALA A 177 -21.59 17.86 -13.61
C ALA A 177 -22.10 17.70 -15.06
N ASP A 178 -21.28 17.29 -16.02
CA ASP A 178 -21.68 17.03 -17.40
C ASP A 178 -22.53 15.75 -17.49
N PRO A 179 -23.72 15.76 -18.12
CA PRO A 179 -24.56 14.55 -18.26
C PRO A 179 -23.91 13.39 -19.03
N ARG A 180 -22.81 13.64 -19.75
CA ARG A 180 -22.02 12.62 -20.45
C ARG A 180 -21.01 11.94 -19.54
N TRP A 181 -20.61 12.60 -18.45
CA TRP A 181 -19.72 12.02 -17.45
C TRP A 181 -20.43 10.84 -16.78
N GLN A 182 -19.75 9.71 -16.73
CA GLN A 182 -20.23 8.51 -16.06
C GLN A 182 -19.11 8.02 -15.16
N TYR A 183 -19.42 7.88 -13.87
CA TYR A 183 -18.49 7.25 -12.94
C TYR A 183 -18.34 5.79 -13.32
N ASP A 184 -17.09 5.36 -13.42
CA ASP A 184 -16.76 4.02 -13.83
C ASP A 184 -16.58 3.09 -12.62
N GLU A 185 -17.67 2.51 -12.13
CA GLU A 185 -17.62 1.64 -10.94
C GLU A 185 -16.69 0.41 -11.09
N ALA A 186 -16.27 0.05 -12.31
CA ALA A 186 -15.46 -1.14 -12.57
C ALA A 186 -13.96 -0.85 -12.75
N TRP A 187 -13.50 0.40 -12.58
CA TRP A 187 -12.13 0.80 -12.88
C TRP A 187 -11.08 0.02 -12.07
N GLN A 188 -11.34 -0.27 -10.78
CA GLN A 188 -10.44 -1.05 -9.93
C GLN A 188 -10.33 -2.51 -10.41
N ALA A 189 -11.47 -3.15 -10.71
CA ALA A 189 -11.51 -4.51 -11.22
C ALA A 189 -10.77 -4.64 -12.57
N ARG A 190 -10.93 -3.65 -13.44
CA ARG A 190 -10.19 -3.54 -14.71
C ARG A 190 -8.68 -3.44 -14.51
N THR A 191 -8.27 -2.67 -13.51
CA THR A 191 -6.86 -2.48 -13.15
C THR A 191 -6.23 -3.79 -12.70
N LEU A 192 -6.91 -4.56 -11.85
CA LEU A 192 -6.44 -5.88 -11.43
C LEU A 192 -6.41 -6.89 -12.59
N ALA A 193 -7.40 -6.87 -13.48
CA ALA A 193 -7.39 -7.69 -14.69
C ALA A 193 -6.19 -7.37 -15.60
N LEU A 194 -5.83 -6.09 -15.73
CA LEU A 194 -4.64 -5.65 -16.45
C LEU A 194 -3.36 -6.14 -15.77
N MET A 195 -3.27 -6.01 -14.44
CA MET A 195 -2.12 -6.53 -13.67
C MET A 195 -1.97 -8.05 -13.86
N GLN A 196 -3.06 -8.82 -13.83
CA GLN A 196 -3.02 -10.25 -14.12
C GLN A 196 -2.56 -10.53 -15.56
N HIS A 197 -3.03 -9.75 -16.55
CA HIS A 197 -2.58 -9.90 -17.93
C HIS A 197 -1.05 -9.72 -18.06
N MET A 198 -0.50 -8.70 -17.41
CA MET A 198 0.92 -8.36 -17.48
C MET A 198 1.81 -9.38 -16.74
N THR A 199 1.35 -9.85 -15.58
CA THR A 199 2.18 -10.63 -14.66
C THR A 199 1.93 -12.13 -14.72
N GLY A 200 0.73 -12.53 -15.13
CA GLY A 200 0.20 -13.88 -15.00
C GLY A 200 -0.30 -14.23 -13.59
N VAL A 201 -0.22 -13.30 -12.63
CA VAL A 201 -0.62 -13.51 -11.23
C VAL A 201 -2.08 -13.12 -11.05
N ARG A 202 -2.90 -14.07 -10.59
CA ARG A 202 -4.29 -13.81 -10.22
C ARG A 202 -4.36 -13.44 -8.73
N LEU A 203 -4.67 -12.19 -8.44
CA LEU A 203 -4.93 -11.70 -7.08
C LEU A 203 -6.41 -11.89 -6.71
N ASP A 204 -6.81 -13.08 -6.30
CA ASP A 204 -8.18 -13.33 -5.83
C ASP A 204 -8.29 -13.30 -4.29
N ALA A 205 -9.52 -13.22 -3.78
CA ALA A 205 -9.80 -13.16 -2.35
C ALA A 205 -9.21 -14.35 -1.59
N ASP A 206 -9.31 -15.57 -2.14
CA ASP A 206 -8.75 -16.78 -1.54
C ASP A 206 -7.22 -16.69 -1.40
N LEU A 207 -6.51 -16.22 -2.44
CA LEU A 207 -5.07 -15.97 -2.38
C LEU A 207 -4.74 -14.99 -1.26
N LEU A 208 -5.41 -13.82 -1.24
CA LEU A 208 -5.10 -12.75 -0.29
C LEU A 208 -5.41 -13.15 1.16
N GLU A 209 -6.47 -13.92 1.38
CA GLU A 209 -6.87 -14.41 2.70
C GLU A 209 -5.88 -15.44 3.28
N ASN A 210 -5.27 -16.25 2.42
CA ASN A 210 -4.40 -17.35 2.85
C ASN A 210 -2.90 -17.03 2.69
N ALA A 211 -2.53 -15.91 2.09
CA ALA A 211 -1.14 -15.51 1.94
C ALA A 211 -0.52 -15.13 3.29
N THR A 212 0.71 -15.60 3.53
CA THR A 212 1.54 -15.14 4.65
C THR A 212 2.48 -14.04 4.16
N PHE A 213 2.31 -12.85 4.72
CA PHE A 213 3.09 -11.66 4.43
C PHE A 213 4.24 -11.51 5.43
N ARG A 214 5.42 -11.19 4.91
CA ARG A 214 6.56 -10.65 5.66
C ARG A 214 6.29 -9.16 5.84
N CYS A 215 6.06 -8.74 7.07
CA CYS A 215 5.66 -7.38 7.41
C CYS A 215 6.76 -6.67 8.19
N ALA A 216 7.11 -5.44 7.79
CA ALA A 216 8.15 -4.65 8.44
C ALA A 216 7.84 -3.16 8.41
N ALA A 217 8.32 -2.45 9.43
CA ALA A 217 8.48 -1.00 9.39
C ALA A 217 9.78 -0.66 8.65
N VAL A 218 9.71 0.30 7.73
CA VAL A 218 10.85 0.76 6.92
C VAL A 218 10.96 2.28 7.01
N PRO A 219 12.16 2.88 6.94
CA PRO A 219 12.28 4.34 6.93
C PRO A 219 11.54 4.98 5.74
N ASP A 220 10.75 6.03 5.98
CA ASP A 220 10.18 6.87 4.92
C ASP A 220 11.09 8.09 4.66
N PRO A 221 11.77 8.17 3.51
CA PRO A 221 12.59 9.34 3.16
C PRO A 221 11.80 10.65 3.07
N HIS A 222 10.51 10.61 2.72
CA HIS A 222 9.68 11.81 2.60
C HIS A 222 9.42 12.41 3.99
N SER A 223 8.85 11.63 4.90
CA SER A 223 8.64 12.04 6.29
C SER A 223 9.96 12.36 6.99
N LEU A 224 11.03 11.60 6.78
CA LEU A 224 12.35 11.95 7.30
C LEU A 224 12.86 13.32 6.83
N THR A 225 12.59 13.68 5.57
CA THR A 225 12.94 14.99 5.04
C THR A 225 12.12 16.10 5.68
N TRP A 226 10.81 15.88 5.84
CA TRP A 226 9.91 16.82 6.52
C TRP A 226 10.29 16.99 8.00
N MET A 227 10.54 15.90 8.72
CA MET A 227 10.95 15.90 10.12
C MET A 227 12.23 16.71 10.30
N ARG A 228 13.26 16.50 9.47
CA ARG A 228 14.49 17.30 9.49
C ARG A 228 14.25 18.80 9.30
N ALA A 229 13.23 19.18 8.52
CA ALA A 229 12.82 20.56 8.33
C ALA A 229 11.96 21.12 9.47
N ASN A 230 11.36 20.25 10.29
CA ASN A 230 10.41 20.60 11.37
C ASN A 230 10.78 19.90 12.69
N PRO A 231 11.99 20.08 13.24
CA PRO A 231 12.46 19.34 14.42
C PRO A 231 11.58 19.54 15.67
N ASP A 232 10.90 20.69 15.76
CA ASP A 232 10.01 21.03 16.88
C ASP A 232 8.68 20.27 16.85
N ARG A 233 8.38 19.60 15.72
CA ARG A 233 7.17 18.79 15.49
C ARG A 233 7.46 17.30 15.49
N ILE A 234 8.68 16.91 15.82
CA ILE A 234 9.04 15.52 16.05
C ILE A 234 8.83 15.24 17.53
N GLY A 235 8.14 14.15 17.86
CA GLY A 235 8.09 13.68 19.23
C GLY A 235 9.47 13.33 19.80
N PRO A 236 9.58 12.95 21.08
CA PRO A 236 10.88 12.77 21.75
C PRO A 236 11.72 11.60 21.23
N LEU A 237 11.16 10.72 20.39
CA LEU A 237 11.79 9.50 19.92
C LEU A 237 12.48 9.70 18.55
N THR A 238 13.64 9.08 18.35
CA THR A 238 14.27 8.99 17.02
C THR A 238 13.58 7.95 16.15
N VAL A 239 13.77 8.03 14.82
CA VAL A 239 13.23 7.03 13.88
C VAL A 239 13.75 5.63 14.18
N GLU A 240 15.00 5.48 14.61
CA GLU A 240 15.53 4.17 15.02
C GLU A 240 14.83 3.63 16.28
N GLN A 241 14.48 4.50 17.24
CA GLN A 241 13.73 4.10 18.43
C GLN A 241 12.29 3.73 18.07
N LEU A 242 11.66 4.51 17.19
CA LEU A 242 10.33 4.23 16.67
C LEU A 242 10.32 2.91 15.87
N ALA A 243 11.36 2.63 15.09
CA ALA A 243 11.48 1.36 14.35
C ALA A 243 11.60 0.16 15.31
N VAL A 244 12.32 0.31 16.43
CA VAL A 244 12.36 -0.74 17.48
C VAL A 244 10.97 -0.95 18.08
N GLN A 245 10.25 0.11 18.41
CA GLN A 245 8.91 0.02 19.00
C GLN A 245 7.89 -0.56 18.01
N ALA A 246 7.88 -0.09 16.76
CA ALA A 246 7.04 -0.59 15.69
C ALA A 246 7.26 -2.10 15.47
N ARG A 247 8.51 -2.57 15.48
CA ARG A 247 8.82 -4.01 15.42
C ARG A 247 8.26 -4.79 16.61
N GLY A 248 8.37 -4.25 17.82
CA GLY A 248 7.80 -4.85 19.02
C GLY A 248 6.27 -4.99 18.95
N ARG A 249 5.58 -3.91 18.53
CA ARG A 249 4.13 -3.88 18.36
C ARG A 249 3.66 -4.81 17.24
N LEU A 250 4.33 -4.78 16.09
CA LEU A 250 4.06 -5.71 14.99
C LEU A 250 4.23 -7.18 15.42
N ALA A 251 5.27 -7.50 16.21
CA ALA A 251 5.47 -8.85 16.73
C ALA A 251 4.40 -9.25 17.75
N ALA A 252 3.95 -8.33 18.60
CA ALA A 252 2.85 -8.57 19.54
C ALA A 252 1.54 -8.81 18.79
N TYR A 253 1.21 -7.95 17.82
CA TYR A 253 0.04 -8.12 16.95
C TYR A 253 0.08 -9.42 16.16
N ALA A 254 1.22 -9.79 15.59
CA ALA A 254 1.37 -11.07 14.88
C ALA A 254 1.15 -12.29 15.79
N ALA A 255 1.47 -12.18 17.09
CA ALA A 255 1.27 -13.25 18.06
C ALA A 255 -0.19 -13.38 18.52
N ASP A 256 -0.93 -12.26 18.56
CA ASP A 256 -2.34 -12.22 18.98
C ASP A 256 -3.11 -11.10 18.24
N PRO A 257 -3.50 -11.32 16.98
CA PRO A 257 -4.11 -10.29 16.13
C PRO A 257 -5.55 -9.94 16.50
N ASP A 258 -6.19 -10.80 17.31
CA ASP A 258 -7.57 -10.64 17.77
C ASP A 258 -7.64 -10.02 19.17
N ARG A 259 -6.49 -9.62 19.74
CA ARG A 259 -6.42 -8.94 21.03
C ARG A 259 -7.00 -7.53 20.91
N ASP A 260 -8.02 -7.23 21.69
CA ASP A 260 -8.56 -5.88 21.82
C ASP A 260 -7.56 -5.03 22.64
N GLU A 261 -7.06 -3.93 22.07
CA GLU A 261 -6.12 -3.00 22.74
C GLU A 261 -6.75 -2.32 23.98
N ASP A 262 -8.08 -2.37 24.11
CA ASP A 262 -8.83 -1.87 25.26
C ASP A 262 -8.66 -2.73 26.54
N ASP A 263 -8.20 -3.98 26.42
CA ASP A 263 -8.06 -4.90 27.56
C ASP A 263 -6.79 -4.64 28.41
N GLU A 264 -5.84 -3.82 27.95
CA GLU A 264 -4.59 -3.52 28.67
C GLU A 264 -4.63 -2.24 29.54
N TRP A 265 -5.69 -1.42 29.42
CA TRP A 265 -5.87 -0.20 30.24
C TRP A 265 -6.94 -0.34 31.34
N GLY A 266 -7.51 -1.54 31.51
CA GLY A 266 -8.35 -1.89 32.64
C GLY A 266 -7.52 -2.51 33.78
N GLU A 267 -7.70 -1.99 35.00
CA GLU A 267 -7.18 -2.54 36.27
C GLU A 267 -5.80 -2.03 36.75
N ASP A 268 -5.61 -0.73 36.92
CA ASP A 268 -4.63 -0.21 37.90
C ASP A 268 -5.06 1.12 38.56
N GLY A 269 -6.38 1.30 38.71
CA GLY A 269 -6.95 2.54 39.24
C GLY A 269 -8.19 2.30 40.08
N ASP A 270 -8.10 1.56 41.18
CA ASP A 270 -9.03 1.68 42.31
C ASP A 270 -8.48 0.97 43.57
N GLU A 271 -7.53 1.61 44.25
CA GLU A 271 -7.35 1.43 45.70
C GLU A 271 -6.82 2.75 46.30
N TRP A 272 -7.70 3.75 46.39
CA TRP A 272 -7.52 4.85 47.34
C TRP A 272 -8.37 4.53 48.57
N ASP A 273 -7.69 3.95 49.56
CA ASP A 273 -8.19 3.79 50.93
C ASP A 273 -8.71 5.14 51.46
N ALA A 274 -9.96 5.12 51.89
CA ALA A 274 -10.57 6.19 52.65
C ALA A 274 -10.27 6.02 54.14
N GLU A 275 -9.41 6.86 54.71
CA GLU A 275 -9.45 7.29 56.12
C GLU A 275 -9.09 8.78 56.27
#